data_AF-A0A955VUP7-F1
#
_entry.id   AF-A0A955VUP7-F1
#
_cell.length_a   1.000
_cell.length_b   1.000
_cell.length_c   1.000
_cell.angle_alpha   90.00
_cell.angle_beta   90.00
_cell.angle_gamma   90.00
#
_symmetry.space_group_name_H-M   'P 1'
#
loop_
_entity.id
_entity.type
_entity.pdbx_description
1 polymer ?
#
loop_
_entity_poly.entity_id
_entity_poly.type
_entity_poly.pdbx_seq_one_letter_code
_entity_poly.pdbx_strand_id
1 'polypeptide(L)' 'MAADGLTNLSTTQLEGLVRLIYKGDLPCPITRSTLMSMGLNHEATEGDLLIGLEQRPALAVLSAVLAERRARR' A
#
# COMPACT_ATOMS: atom_id res chain seq x y z
N MET A 1 -15.81 -3.94 12.58
CA MET A 1 -15.22 -5.00 11.74
C MET A 1 -13.72 -4.75 11.77
N ALA A 2 -12.91 -5.76 12.12
CA ALA A 2 -11.46 -5.59 12.12
C ALA A 2 -11.03 -5.31 10.68
N ALA A 3 -10.41 -4.16 10.43
CA ALA A 3 -9.77 -3.93 9.15
C ALA A 3 -8.62 -4.93 9.08
N ASP A 4 -8.73 -5.95 8.22
CA ASP A 4 -7.63 -6.89 7.96
C ASP A 4 -6.38 -6.16 7.41
N GLY A 5 -6.50 -4.86 7.14
CA GLY A 5 -5.42 -3.96 6.81
C GLY A 5 -4.70 -4.46 5.57
N LEU A 6 -3.37 -4.43 5.59
CA LEU A 6 -2.56 -4.86 4.45
C LEU A 6 -2.40 -6.38 4.34
N THR A 7 -3.12 -7.17 5.14
CA THR A 7 -3.00 -8.64 5.18
C THR A 7 -3.47 -9.28 3.87
N ASN A 8 -4.53 -8.75 3.26
CA ASN A 8 -5.15 -9.29 2.03
C ASN A 8 -4.43 -8.88 0.74
N LEU A 9 -3.39 -8.05 0.82
CA LEU A 9 -2.51 -7.75 -0.31
C LEU A 9 -1.38 -8.76 -0.39
N SER A 10 -1.08 -9.29 -1.57
CA SER A 10 0.09 -10.16 -1.77
C SER A 10 1.40 -9.38 -1.60
N THR A 11 2.51 -10.08 -1.33
CA THR A 11 3.83 -9.44 -1.24
C THR A 11 4.17 -8.69 -2.54
N THR A 12 3.85 -9.25 -3.70
CA THR A 12 4.07 -8.61 -5.00
C THR A 12 3.28 -7.31 -5.15
N GLN A 13 2.04 -7.26 -4.67
CA GLN A 13 1.23 -6.03 -4.68
C GLN A 13 1.82 -4.96 -3.76
N LEU A 14 2.23 -5.34 -2.55
CA LEU A 14 2.88 -4.42 -1.61
C LEU A 14 4.20 -3.87 -2.18
N GLU A 15 5.02 -4.70 -2.82
CA GLU A 15 6.23 -4.26 -3.51
C GLU A 15 5.92 -3.33 -4.70
N GLY A 16 4.83 -3.61 -5.43
CA GLY A 16 4.34 -2.74 -6.50
C GLY A 16 3.99 -1.35 -6.00
N LEU A 17 3.25 -1.25 -4.89
CA LEU A 17 2.91 0.03 -4.24
C LEU A 17 4.17 0.78 -3.80
N VAL A 18 5.14 0.10 -3.16
CA VAL A 18 6.42 0.72 -2.79
C VAL A 18 7.10 1.34 -4.00
N ARG A 19 7.18 0.61 -5.13
CA ARG A 19 7.83 1.12 -6.35
C ARG A 19 7.11 2.35 -6.90
N LEU A 20 5.78 2.33 -6.97
CA LEU A 20 5.00 3.46 -7.47
C LEU A 20 5.16 4.70 -6.58
N ILE A 21 5.07 4.53 -5.26
CA ILE A 21 5.21 5.62 -4.29
C ILE A 21 6.65 6.17 -4.29
N TYR A 22 7.65 5.30 -4.34
CA TYR A 22 9.05 5.71 -4.34
C TYR A 22 9.43 6.49 -5.60
N LYS A 23 8.91 6.09 -6.76
CA LYS A 23 9.14 6.77 -8.04
C LYS A 23 8.31 8.05 -8.22
N GLY A 24 7.30 8.26 -7.39
CA GLY A 24 6.34 9.37 -7.55
C GLY A 24 5.27 9.09 -8.62
N ASP A 25 5.16 7.85 -9.09
CA ASP A 25 4.14 7.43 -10.06
C ASP A 25 2.76 7.29 -9.39
N LEU A 26 2.72 7.10 -8.06
CA LEU A 26 1.50 7.19 -7.26
C LEU A 26 1.48 8.53 -6.49
N PRO A 27 0.55 9.44 -6.82
CA PRO A 27 0.35 10.69 -6.10
C PRO A 27 0.12 10.47 -4.59
N CYS A 28 0.75 11.33 -3.78
CA CYS A 28 0.54 11.41 -2.35
C CYS A 28 -0.10 12.77 -2.00
N PRO A 29 -1.00 12.85 -0.99
CA PRO A 29 -1.45 11.76 -0.13
C PRO A 29 -2.24 10.71 -0.92
N ILE A 30 -2.05 9.44 -0.57
CA ILE A 30 -2.68 8.33 -1.30
C ILE A 30 -4.20 8.44 -1.14
N THR A 31 -4.93 8.47 -2.24
CA THR A 31 -6.40 8.49 -2.20
C THR A 31 -6.97 7.23 -2.84
N ARG A 32 -8.15 6.81 -2.36
CA ARG A 32 -8.89 5.69 -2.95
C ARG A 32 -9.19 5.95 -4.43
N SER A 33 -9.58 7.17 -4.77
CA SER A 33 -9.83 7.59 -6.16
C SER A 33 -8.59 7.43 -7.04
N THR A 34 -7.41 7.80 -6.55
CA THR A 34 -6.17 7.66 -7.31
C THR A 34 -5.87 6.19 -7.59
N LEU A 35 -5.96 5.33 -6.58
CA LEU A 35 -5.75 3.88 -6.74
C LEU A 35 -6.73 3.29 -7.76
N MET A 36 -8.02 3.59 -7.65
CA MET A 36 -9.03 3.12 -8.60
C MET A 36 -8.77 3.62 -10.03
N SER A 37 -8.40 4.90 -10.19
CA SER A 37 -8.09 5.48 -11.50
C SER A 37 -6.87 4.85 -12.18
N MET A 38 -5.94 4.30 -11.40
CA MET A 38 -4.75 3.58 -11.87
C MET A 38 -5.01 2.08 -12.08
N GLY A 39 -6.24 1.60 -11.89
CA GLY A 39 -6.61 0.19 -12.00
C GLY A 39 -6.23 -0.66 -10.78
N LEU A 40 -5.77 -0.04 -9.68
CA LEU A 40 -5.38 -0.68 -8.42
C LEU A 40 -6.61 -0.89 -7.51
N ASN A 41 -7.64 -1.55 -8.03
CA ASN A 41 -8.95 -1.68 -7.36
C ASN A 41 -8.89 -2.55 -6.09
N HIS A 42 -8.04 -3.57 -6.09
CA HIS A 42 -7.85 -4.44 -4.92
C HIS A 42 -7.13 -3.68 -3.81
N GLU A 43 -6.08 -2.93 -4.16
CA GLU A 43 -5.34 -2.05 -3.25
C GLU A 43 -6.22 -0.92 -2.72
N ALA A 44 -7.16 -0.39 -3.52
CA ALA A 44 -8.13 0.61 -3.10
C ALA A 44 -9.15 0.07 -2.06
N THR A 45 -9.39 -1.24 -2.08
CA THR A 45 -10.36 -1.93 -1.21
C THR A 45 -9.68 -2.39 0.07
N GLU A 46 -8.58 -3.12 -0.04
CA GLU A 46 -7.87 -3.73 1.09
C GLU A 46 -6.84 -2.78 1.73
N GLY A 47 -6.36 -1.77 1.00
CA GLY A 47 -5.30 -0.86 1.42
C GLY A 47 -5.75 0.35 2.24
N ASP A 48 -6.85 0.25 2.99
CA ASP A 48 -7.47 1.39 3.68
C ASP A 48 -6.50 2.11 4.64
N LEU A 49 -5.56 1.36 5.25
CA LEU A 49 -4.48 1.89 6.10
C LEU A 49 -3.51 2.83 5.40
N LEU A 50 -3.45 2.81 4.07
CA LEU A 50 -2.57 3.68 3.28
C LEU A 50 -3.27 4.98 2.87
N ILE A 51 -4.60 5.04 2.94
CA ILE A 51 -5.37 6.19 2.47
C ILE A 51 -5.10 7.40 3.38
N GLY A 52 -4.79 8.54 2.76
CA GLY A 52 -4.40 9.78 3.42
C GLY A 52 -2.93 9.84 3.82
N LEU A 53 -2.14 8.77 3.63
CA LEU A 53 -0.72 8.80 3.94
C LEU A 53 0.08 9.56 2.89
N GLU A 54 0.97 10.40 3.37
CA GLU A 54 2.05 11.00 2.58
C GLU A 54 3.10 9.96 2.21
N GLN A 55 3.95 10.30 1.23
CA GLN A 55 4.93 9.39 0.64
C GLN A 55 5.80 8.69 1.69
N ARG A 56 6.38 9.43 2.64
CA ARG A 56 7.28 8.89 3.67
C ARG A 56 6.55 7.94 4.64
N PRO A 57 5.43 8.33 5.28
CA PRO A 57 4.62 7.42 6.10
C PRO A 57 4.19 6.15 5.35
N ALA A 58 3.72 6.28 4.10
CA ALA A 58 3.28 5.14 3.31
C ALA A 58 4.42 4.14 3.05
N LEU A 59 5.61 4.64 2.67
CA LEU A 59 6.79 3.79 2.49
C LEU A 59 7.23 3.12 3.79
N ALA A 60 7.13 3.80 4.93
CA ALA A 60 7.48 3.22 6.22
C ALA A 60 6.55 2.06 6.60
N VAL A 61 5.24 2.23 6.45
CA VAL A 61 4.23 1.19 6.71
C VAL A 61 4.45 -0.02 5.79
N LEU A 62 4.56 0.21 4.48
CA LEU A 62 4.78 -0.87 3.50
C LEU A 62 6.09 -1.63 3.77
N SER A 63 7.18 -0.91 4.09
CA SER A 63 8.47 -1.52 4.39
C SER A 63 8.41 -2.38 5.66
N ALA A 64 7.71 -1.91 6.69
CA ALA A 64 7.53 -2.67 7.93
C ALA A 64 6.75 -3.98 7.68
N VAL A 65 5.64 -3.92 6.95
CA VAL A 65 4.83 -5.10 6.62
C VAL A 65 5.63 -6.10 5.77
N LEU A 66 6.39 -5.63 4.78
CA LEU A 66 7.25 -6.49 3.97
C LEU A 66 8.35 -7.17 4.80
N ALA A 67 8.97 -6.44 5.72
CA ALA A 67 9.98 -6.98 6.62
C ALA A 67 9.39 -8.06 7.54
N GLU A 68 8.22 -7.80 8.14
CA GLU A 68 7.52 -8.76 8.99
C GLU A 68 7.19 -10.05 8.23
N ARG A 69 6.67 -9.93 7.01
CA ARG A 69 6.37 -11.10 6.15
C ARG A 69 7.60 -11.91 5.80
N ARG A 70 8.75 -11.25 5.61
CA ARG A 70 10.03 -11.93 5.35
C ARG A 70 10.51 -12.68 6.59
N ALA A 71 10.36 -12.11 7.78
CA ALA A 71 10.79 -12.74 9.03
C ALA A 71 9.95 -13.98 9.41
N ARG A 72 8.72 -14.09 8.89
CA ARG A 72 7.82 -15.24 9.10
C ARG A 72 8.08 -16.42 8.13
N ARG A 73 8.99 -16.27 7.17
CA ARG A 73 9.41 -17.33 6.25
C ARG A 73 10.67 -18.00 6.75
#